data_AF-A0A950QST4-F1
#
_entry.id   AF-A0A950QST4-F1
#
_cell.length_a   1.000
_cell.length_b   1.000
_cell.length_c   1.000
_cell.angle_alpha   90.00
_cell.angle_beta   90.00
_cell.angle_gamma   90.00
#
_symmetry.space_group_name_H-M   'P 1'
#
loop_
_entity.id
_entity.type
_entity.pdbx_description
1 polymer ?
#
loop_
_entity_poly.entity_id
_entity_poly.type
_entity_poly.pdbx_seq_one_letter_code
_entity_poly.pdbx_strand_id
1 'polypeptide(L)'
;MSAFPGTTWLDVAMIRMNHNGTRMDTPYTHETNERGDVNQVVTQVKKIHAQGAGIISMKLVGEGRFTRPEDRQAALRFAFQHAGVDCVTIGYKNTAEIDEAIRNVNAALA
;
A
#
# COMPACT_ATOMS: atom_id res chain seq x y z
N MET A 1 12.10 5.23 4.45
CA MET A 1 11.70 5.24 3.03
C MET A 1 12.60 6.10 2.12
N SER A 2 13.21 7.20 2.61
CA SER A 2 14.03 8.11 1.79
C SER A 2 15.36 7.53 1.25
N ALA A 3 15.77 6.33 1.67
CA ALA A 3 17.06 5.73 1.33
C ALA A 3 17.08 4.94 0.01
N PHE A 4 15.92 4.66 -0.60
CA PHE A 4 15.82 3.77 -1.76
C PHE A 4 15.92 4.45 -3.14
N PRO A 5 15.40 5.68 -3.35
CA PRO A 5 15.55 6.31 -4.66
C PRO A 5 17.01 6.53 -5.05
N GLY A 6 17.39 6.11 -6.25
CA GLY A 6 18.74 6.23 -6.80
C GLY A 6 19.60 4.98 -6.63
N THR A 7 19.09 3.92 -5.99
CA THR A 7 19.79 2.64 -5.90
C THR A 7 19.54 1.79 -7.13
N THR A 8 20.60 1.31 -7.79
CA THR A 8 20.50 0.50 -9.03
C THR A 8 20.39 -1.01 -8.77
N TRP A 9 20.50 -1.45 -7.51
CA TRP A 9 20.45 -2.86 -7.13
C TRP A 9 19.06 -3.32 -6.67
N LEU A 10 18.10 -2.41 -6.55
CA LEU A 10 16.79 -2.70 -5.98
C LEU A 10 15.82 -3.19 -7.07
N ASP A 11 15.53 -4.49 -7.07
CA ASP A 11 14.56 -5.08 -8.02
C ASP A 11 13.11 -4.95 -7.56
N VAL A 12 12.87 -5.06 -6.25
CA VAL A 12 11.51 -5.06 -5.67
C VAL A 12 11.51 -4.27 -4.35
N ALA A 13 10.54 -3.37 -4.20
CA ALA A 13 10.31 -2.61 -2.98
C ALA A 13 8.98 -3.02 -2.32
N MET A 14 9.05 -3.43 -1.06
CA MET A 14 7.87 -3.70 -0.24
C MET A 14 7.51 -2.48 0.61
N ILE A 15 6.35 -1.87 0.35
CA ILE A 15 5.99 -0.55 0.90
C ILE A 15 4.61 -0.60 1.58
N ARG A 16 4.43 0.12 2.71
CA ARG A 16 3.12 0.21 3.36
C ARG A 16 2.23 1.20 2.61
N MET A 17 1.02 0.81 2.23
CA MET A 17 0.12 1.65 1.43
C MET A 17 -1.33 1.55 1.87
N ASN A 18 -2.03 2.69 1.89
CA ASN A 18 -3.48 2.83 1.89
C ASN A 18 -3.85 4.31 1.64
N HIS A 19 -5.15 4.61 1.58
CA HIS A 19 -5.65 5.91 1.16
C HIS A 19 -5.53 7.03 2.23
N ASN A 20 -5.24 6.72 3.50
CA ASN A 20 -5.32 7.71 4.59
C ASN A 20 -4.15 7.70 5.59
N GLY A 21 -3.08 6.95 5.31
CA GLY A 21 -1.88 6.94 6.15
C GLY A 21 -1.94 6.00 7.34
N THR A 22 -3.05 5.29 7.57
CA THR A 22 -3.18 4.41 8.74
C THR A 22 -2.16 3.27 8.69
N ARG A 23 -1.23 3.22 9.64
CA ARG A 23 -0.14 2.21 9.67
C ARG A 23 0.75 2.22 8.41
N MET A 24 0.86 3.37 7.74
CA MET A 24 1.85 3.57 6.69
C MET A 24 3.21 3.95 7.25
N ASP A 25 4.22 4.03 6.38
CA ASP A 25 5.55 4.46 6.78
C ASP A 25 5.54 5.90 7.30
N THR A 26 6.28 6.14 8.37
CA THR A 26 6.49 7.46 8.97
C THR A 26 8.00 7.79 8.94
N PRO A 27 8.41 9.02 9.29
CA PRO A 27 9.83 9.32 9.48
C PRO A 27 10.51 8.50 10.58
N TYR A 28 9.73 7.92 11.49
CA TYR A 28 10.24 7.10 12.59
C TYR A 28 10.57 5.68 12.13
N THR A 29 11.67 5.13 12.64
CA THR A 29 12.13 3.76 12.34
C THR A 29 11.52 2.70 13.25
N HIS A 30 10.67 3.09 14.20
CA HIS A 30 9.92 2.21 15.09
C HIS A 30 8.42 2.31 14.77
N GLU A 31 7.64 1.31 15.18
CA GLU A 31 6.19 1.33 15.01
C GLU A 31 5.56 2.47 15.82
N THR A 32 4.72 3.26 15.16
CA THR A 32 3.95 4.34 15.80
C THR A 32 2.47 4.19 15.48
N ASN A 33 1.62 4.85 16.28
CA ASN A 33 0.19 5.02 15.96
C ASN A 33 -0.07 6.24 15.08
N GLU A 34 0.98 6.94 14.64
CA GLU A 34 0.84 8.09 13.75
C GLU A 34 0.44 7.66 12.35
N ARG A 35 -0.20 8.58 11.63
CA ARG A 35 -0.50 8.37 10.21
C ARG A 35 0.75 8.71 9.39
N GLY A 36 1.08 7.85 8.45
CA GLY A 36 2.07 8.17 7.43
C GLY A 36 1.58 9.30 6.52
N ASP A 37 2.52 10.11 6.03
CA ASP A 37 2.24 11.10 5.00
C ASP A 37 2.03 10.38 3.66
N VAL A 38 0.77 10.25 3.27
CA VAL A 38 0.35 9.55 2.05
C VAL A 38 1.01 10.14 0.80
N ASN A 39 1.07 11.48 0.70
CA ASN A 39 1.64 12.14 -0.48
C ASN A 39 3.15 11.89 -0.57
N GLN A 40 3.83 11.96 0.57
CA GLN A 40 5.26 11.68 0.64
C GLN A 40 5.55 10.22 0.26
N VAL A 41 4.82 9.26 0.81
CA VAL A 41 5.01 7.83 0.52
C VAL A 41 4.73 7.54 -0.96
N VAL A 42 3.61 8.02 -1.51
CA VAL A 42 3.27 7.85 -2.94
C VAL A 42 4.33 8.48 -3.85
N THR A 43 4.87 9.64 -3.48
CA THR A 43 5.95 10.28 -4.24
C THR A 43 7.19 9.38 -4.30
N GLN A 44 7.53 8.73 -3.19
CA GLN A 44 8.66 7.79 -3.17
C GLN A 44 8.37 6.51 -3.95
N VAL A 45 7.15 5.95 -3.83
CA VAL A 45 6.72 4.79 -4.64
C VAL A 45 6.93 5.06 -6.12
N LYS A 46 6.43 6.20 -6.62
CA LYS A 46 6.56 6.56 -8.04
C LYS A 46 8.01 6.72 -8.49
N LYS A 47 8.88 7.27 -7.63
CA LYS A 47 10.32 7.39 -7.93
C LYS A 47 11.00 6.02 -8.02
N ILE A 48 10.69 5.12 -7.09
CA ILE A 48 11.24 3.76 -7.05
C ILE A 48 10.74 2.97 -8.26
N HIS A 49 9.44 3.04 -8.55
CA HIS A 49 8.84 2.38 -9.70
C HIS A 49 9.43 2.89 -11.03
N ALA A 50 9.65 4.21 -11.16
CA ALA A 50 10.29 4.80 -12.34
C ALA A 50 11.76 4.37 -12.55
N GLN A 51 12.42 3.80 -11.54
CA GLN A 51 13.76 3.22 -11.67
C GLN A 51 13.75 1.77 -12.16
N GLY A 52 12.56 1.20 -12.40
CA GLY A 52 12.39 -0.17 -12.88
C GLY A 52 12.15 -1.21 -11.78
N ALA A 53 12.07 -0.79 -10.51
CA ALA A 53 11.76 -1.68 -9.41
C ALA A 53 10.26 -1.99 -9.35
N GLY A 54 9.91 -3.26 -9.13
CA GLY A 54 8.53 -3.66 -8.85
C GLY A 54 8.07 -3.24 -7.45
N ILE A 55 6.82 -2.82 -7.33
CA ILE A 55 6.23 -2.36 -6.08
C ILE A 55 5.24 -3.40 -5.54
N ILE A 56 5.58 -4.01 -4.40
CA ILE A 56 4.67 -4.85 -3.63
C ILE A 56 4.20 -4.06 -2.41
N SER A 57 2.89 -3.93 -2.22
CA SER A 57 2.35 -3.17 -1.09
C SER A 57 1.74 -4.02 0.01
N MET A 58 1.85 -3.54 1.25
CA MET A 58 1.26 -4.15 2.45
C MET A 58 0.49 -3.11 3.28
N LYS A 59 -0.23 -3.57 4.31
CA LYS A 59 -1.01 -2.71 5.23
C LYS A 59 -2.19 -1.95 4.58
N LEU A 60 -2.74 -2.52 3.50
CA LEU A 60 -3.89 -1.98 2.77
C LEU A 60 -5.11 -1.79 3.68
N VAL A 61 -5.30 -2.67 4.67
CA VAL A 61 -6.44 -2.66 5.61
C VAL A 61 -6.08 -1.98 6.96
N GLY A 62 -4.94 -1.28 7.04
CA GLY A 62 -4.54 -0.55 8.25
C GLY A 62 -4.37 -1.44 9.49
N GLU A 63 -3.96 -2.69 9.31
CA GLU A 63 -3.93 -3.74 10.34
C GLU A 63 -5.31 -4.05 10.94
N GLY A 64 -6.35 -4.09 10.10
CA GLY A 64 -7.71 -4.40 10.55
C GLY A 64 -8.47 -3.22 11.14
N ARG A 65 -7.89 -2.01 11.13
CA ARG A 65 -8.58 -0.77 11.53
C ARG A 65 -9.68 -0.37 10.56
N PHE A 66 -9.60 -0.80 9.31
CA PHE A 66 -10.64 -0.57 8.31
C PHE A 66 -11.73 -1.65 8.44
N THR A 67 -12.64 -1.44 9.39
CA THR A 67 -13.75 -2.35 9.67
C THR A 67 -14.88 -2.21 8.67
N ARG A 68 -15.03 -1.02 8.07
CA ARG A 68 -16.02 -0.72 7.04
C ARG A 68 -15.54 -1.20 5.65
N PRO A 69 -16.38 -1.91 4.86
CA PRO A 69 -16.02 -2.37 3.51
C PRO A 69 -15.52 -1.26 2.58
N GLU A 70 -16.13 -0.08 2.65
CA GLU A 70 -15.80 1.10 1.86
C GLU A 70 -14.37 1.59 2.11
N ASP A 71 -13.86 1.49 3.34
CA ASP A 71 -12.48 1.88 3.65
C ASP A 71 -11.48 0.92 3.00
N ARG A 72 -11.81 -0.38 2.97
CA ARG A 72 -11.00 -1.42 2.30
C ARG A 72 -11.02 -1.25 0.79
N GLN A 73 -12.19 -0.97 0.22
CA GLN A 73 -12.32 -0.68 -1.21
C GLN A 73 -11.56 0.59 -1.59
N ALA A 74 -11.69 1.67 -0.82
CA ALA A 74 -10.98 2.93 -1.05
C ALA A 74 -9.46 2.74 -0.97
N ALA A 75 -8.97 1.95 -0.01
CA ALA A 75 -7.55 1.64 0.09
C ALA A 75 -7.01 0.88 -1.13
N LEU A 76 -7.74 -0.11 -1.64
CA LEU A 76 -7.32 -0.88 -2.83
C LEU A 76 -7.38 -0.04 -4.11
N ARG A 77 -8.46 0.73 -4.31
CA ARG A 77 -8.54 1.69 -5.43
C ARG A 77 -7.38 2.68 -5.39
N PHE A 78 -7.11 3.27 -4.24
CA PHE A 78 -6.00 4.21 -4.08
C PHE A 78 -4.65 3.57 -4.41
N ALA A 79 -4.39 2.36 -3.93
CA ALA A 79 -3.13 1.67 -4.16
C ALA A 79 -2.88 1.44 -5.67
N PHE A 80 -3.83 0.83 -6.38
CA PHE A 80 -3.66 0.49 -7.80
C PHE A 80 -3.82 1.70 -8.73
N GLN A 81 -4.83 2.56 -8.49
CA GLN A 81 -5.18 3.64 -9.43
C GLN A 81 -4.37 4.92 -9.20
N HIS A 82 -3.79 5.13 -8.01
CA HIS A 82 -3.11 6.37 -7.67
C HIS A 82 -1.65 6.18 -7.21
N ALA A 83 -1.40 5.20 -6.34
CA ALA A 83 -0.07 5.01 -5.75
C ALA A 83 0.92 4.36 -6.72
N GLY A 84 0.43 3.57 -7.68
CA GLY A 84 1.25 2.90 -8.69
C GLY A 84 1.91 1.63 -8.16
N VAL A 85 1.14 0.79 -7.46
CA VAL A 85 1.58 -0.52 -6.97
C VAL A 85 1.36 -1.58 -8.05
N ASP A 86 2.27 -2.55 -8.15
CA ASP A 86 2.13 -3.68 -9.09
C ASP A 86 1.40 -4.86 -8.46
N CYS A 87 1.61 -5.07 -7.16
CA CYS A 87 1.07 -6.19 -6.40
C CYS A 87 0.77 -5.77 -4.96
N VAL A 88 -0.17 -6.47 -4.30
CA VAL A 88 -0.53 -6.25 -2.90
C VAL A 88 -0.54 -7.56 -2.12
N THR A 89 -0.22 -7.45 -0.83
CA THR A 89 -0.39 -8.51 0.17
C THR A 89 -1.51 -8.11 1.12
N ILE A 90 -2.47 -9.00 1.32
CA ILE A 90 -3.64 -8.76 2.18
C ILE A 90 -3.80 -9.98 3.09
N GLY A 91 -3.90 -9.75 4.39
CA GLY A 91 -4.16 -10.79 5.38
C GLY A 91 -5.66 -10.92 5.64
N TYR A 92 -6.11 -12.15 5.89
CA TYR A 92 -7.52 -12.50 6.07
C TYR A 92 -7.70 -13.36 7.32
N LYS A 93 -8.86 -13.21 7.97
CA LYS A 93 -9.27 -14.03 9.12
C LYS A 93 -10.17 -15.19 8.73
N ASN A 94 -10.86 -15.07 7.59
CA ASN A 94 -11.78 -16.07 7.08
C ASN A 94 -11.87 -15.97 5.54
N THR A 95 -12.49 -16.97 4.91
CA THR A 95 -12.57 -17.09 3.45
C THR A 95 -13.44 -16.00 2.81
N ALA A 96 -14.48 -15.51 3.49
CA ALA A 96 -15.35 -14.46 2.94
C ALA A 96 -14.59 -13.14 2.71
N GLU A 97 -13.58 -12.84 3.53
CA GLU A 97 -12.71 -11.68 3.33
C GLU A 97 -11.81 -11.83 2.09
N ILE A 98 -11.47 -13.06 1.68
CA ILE A 98 -10.73 -13.34 0.43
C ILE A 98 -11.60 -12.96 -0.76
N ASP A 99 -12.85 -13.43 -0.78
CA ASP A 99 -13.80 -13.11 -1.85
C ASP A 99 -14.05 -11.61 -1.97
N GLU A 100 -14.16 -10.90 -0.83
CA GLU A 100 -14.27 -9.45 -0.82
C GLU A 100 -13.05 -8.75 -1.42
N ALA A 101 -11.85 -9.18 -1.05
CA ALA A 101 -10.63 -8.61 -1.59
C ALA A 101 -10.49 -8.86 -3.10
N ILE A 102 -10.81 -10.06 -3.59
CA ILE A 102 -10.83 -10.35 -5.04
C ILE A 102 -11.78 -9.37 -5.76
N ARG A 103 -13.00 -9.17 -5.23
CA ARG A 103 -13.95 -8.19 -5.80
C ARG A 103 -13.39 -6.77 -5.80
N ASN A 104 -12.76 -6.35 -4.70
CA ASN A 104 -12.21 -5.00 -4.59
C ASN A 104 -11.00 -4.78 -5.50
N VAL A 105 -10.12 -5.77 -5.66
CA VAL A 105 -8.99 -5.71 -6.60
C VAL A 105 -9.50 -5.66 -8.04
N ASN A 106 -10.46 -6.51 -8.41
CA ASN A 106 -11.10 -6.46 -9.74
C ASN A 106 -11.70 -5.08 -10.01
N ALA A 107 -12.38 -4.49 -9.02
CA ALA A 107 -12.97 -3.16 -9.14
C ALA A 107 -11.93 -2.03 -9.23
N ALA A 108 -10.73 -2.22 -8.66
CA ALA A 108 -9.63 -1.27 -8.71
C ALA A 108 -8.84 -1.32 -10.04
N LEU A 109 -8.85 -2.47 -10.71
CA LEU A 109 -8.21 -2.69 -12.01
C LEU A 109 -9.15 -2.49 -13.21
N ALA A 110 -10.45 -2.32 -12.96
CA ALA A 110 -11.46 -2.01 -13.96
C ALA A 110 -11.44 -0.54 -14.42
#